data_AF-A0A966J823-F1
#
_entry.id   AF-A0A966J823-F1
#
_cell.length_a   1.000
_cell.length_b   1.000
_cell.length_c   1.000
_cell.angle_alpha   90.00
_cell.angle_beta   90.00
_cell.angle_gamma   90.00
#
_symmetry.space_group_name_H-M   'P 1'
#
loop_
_entity.id
_entity.type
_entity.pdbx_description
1 polymer ?
#
loop_
_entity_poly.entity_id
_entity_poly.type
_entity_poly.pdbx_seq_one_letter_code
_entity_poly.pdbx_strand_id
1 'polypeptide(L)'
;MIHTLFAAIPSPSSGSVHIGPLRLNAYGLMIALGVIVAVRIAGRRAEARGVATTDEFSTIGMWGVVAGIIGGRAYHVVTSLESFRGRWVETLYVWHGGLGIWGGIA
;
A
#
# COMPACT_ATOMS: atom_id res chain seq x y z
N MET A 1 -10.61 -33.40 -20.49
CA MET A 1 -10.75 -31.96 -20.82
C MET A 1 -11.53 -31.15 -19.78
N ILE A 2 -12.08 -31.74 -18.70
CA ILE A 2 -12.86 -31.01 -17.67
C ILE A 2 -11.96 -30.59 -16.49
N HIS A 3 -10.85 -31.30 -16.23
CA HIS A 3 -9.94 -31.00 -15.11
C HIS A 3 -9.17 -29.68 -15.25
N THR A 4 -8.94 -29.18 -16.46
CA THR A 4 -8.20 -27.93 -16.70
C THR A 4 -9.02 -26.67 -16.41
N LEU A 5 -10.36 -26.74 -16.47
CA LEU A 5 -11.24 -25.60 -16.16
C LEU A 5 -11.24 -25.25 -14.67
N PHE A 6 -11.10 -26.25 -13.78
CA PHE A 6 -10.98 -26.01 -12.33
C PHE A 6 -9.59 -25.51 -11.90
N ALA A 7 -8.57 -25.65 -12.75
CA ALA A 7 -7.22 -25.17 -12.51
C ALA A 7 -6.96 -23.78 -13.14
N ALA A 8 -7.87 -23.29 -13.99
CA ALA A 8 -7.77 -21.98 -14.61
C ALA A 8 -8.53 -20.96 -13.76
N ILE A 9 -7.80 -20.11 -13.03
CA ILE A 9 -8.36 -18.86 -12.50
C ILE A 9 -8.19 -17.83 -13.62
N PRO A 10 -9.25 -17.48 -14.37
CA PRO A 10 -9.13 -16.51 -15.44
C PRO A 10 -8.71 -15.15 -14.86
N SER A 11 -7.67 -14.55 -15.43
CA SER A 11 -7.26 -13.20 -15.03
C SER A 11 -8.37 -12.21 -15.34
N PRO A 12 -8.71 -11.29 -14.41
CA PRO A 12 -9.67 -10.23 -14.70
C PRO A 12 -9.28 -9.46 -15.95
N SER A 13 -10.26 -9.12 -16.80
CA SER A 13 -10.02 -8.37 -18.05
C SER A 13 -9.52 -6.94 -17.78
N SER A 14 -9.78 -6.39 -16.60
CA SER A 14 -9.18 -5.15 -16.11
C SER A 14 -9.04 -5.17 -14.59
N GLY A 15 -7.90 -4.66 -14.09
CA GLY A 15 -7.61 -4.54 -12.66
C GLY A 15 -7.74 -3.10 -12.14
N SER A 16 -8.39 -2.20 -12.89
CA SER A 16 -8.49 -0.79 -12.51
C SER A 16 -9.79 -0.15 -12.99
N VAL A 17 -10.38 0.66 -12.12
CA VAL A 17 -11.56 1.49 -12.40
C VAL A 17 -11.08 2.93 -12.59
N HIS A 18 -11.55 3.59 -13.63
CA HIS A 18 -11.27 5.02 -13.87
C HIS A 18 -12.45 5.84 -13.36
N ILE A 19 -12.19 6.77 -12.45
CA ILE A 19 -13.16 7.76 -11.97
C ILE A 19 -12.62 9.14 -12.39
N GLY A 20 -13.05 9.59 -13.57
CA GLY A 20 -12.48 10.80 -14.20
C GLY A 20 -10.97 10.66 -14.45
N PRO A 21 -10.13 11.61 -13.99
CA PRO A 21 -8.67 11.51 -14.12
C PRO A 21 -8.02 10.52 -13.14
N LEU A 22 -8.78 9.99 -12.18
CA LEU A 22 -8.25 9.11 -11.13
C LEU A 22 -8.35 7.64 -11.56
N ARG A 23 -7.21 6.96 -11.63
CA ARG A 23 -7.15 5.51 -11.84
C ARG A 23 -7.05 4.77 -10.51
N LEU A 24 -8.12 4.09 -10.10
CA LEU A 24 -8.15 3.23 -8.93
C LEU A 24 -7.77 1.81 -9.32
N ASN A 25 -6.65 1.32 -8.81
CA ASN A 25 -6.24 -0.06 -9.02
C ASN A 25 -6.83 -0.98 -7.96
N ALA A 26 -7.35 -2.14 -8.38
CA ALA A 26 -7.93 -3.15 -7.50
C ALA A 26 -6.92 -3.67 -6.46
N TYR A 27 -5.64 -3.80 -6.83
CA TYR A 27 -4.60 -4.19 -5.87
C TYR A 27 -4.44 -3.15 -4.74
N GLY A 28 -4.56 -1.85 -5.06
CA GLY A 28 -4.45 -0.78 -4.06
C GLY A 28 -5.62 -0.82 -3.08
N LEU A 29 -6.82 -1.12 -3.58
CA LEU A 29 -8.00 -1.35 -2.75
C LEU A 29 -7.78 -2.56 -1.81
N MET A 30 -7.24 -3.67 -2.32
CA MET A 30 -6.96 -4.85 -1.51
C MET A 30 -5.90 -4.58 -0.42
N ILE A 31 -4.88 -3.78 -0.72
CA ILE A 31 -3.89 -3.34 0.28
C ILE A 31 -4.57 -2.50 1.36
N ALA A 32 -5.40 -1.53 0.99
CA ALA A 32 -6.12 -0.69 1.94
C ALA A 32 -7.02 -1.53 2.86
N LEU A 33 -7.78 -2.47 2.30
CA LEU A 33 -8.60 -3.40 3.08
C LEU A 33 -7.75 -4.27 4.02
N GLY A 34 -6.62 -4.78 3.54
CA GLY A 34 -5.67 -5.54 4.36
C GLY A 34 -5.17 -4.75 5.57
N VAL A 35 -4.82 -3.48 5.39
CA VAL A 35 -4.39 -2.59 6.48
C VAL A 35 -5.52 -2.38 7.49
N ILE A 36 -6.73 -2.09 7.03
CA ILE A 36 -7.91 -1.89 7.91
C ILE A 36 -8.16 -3.13 8.76
N VAL A 37 -8.14 -4.32 8.14
CA VAL A 37 -8.33 -5.59 8.85
C VAL A 37 -7.19 -5.84 9.84
N ALA A 38 -5.94 -5.61 9.45
CA ALA A 38 -4.78 -5.82 10.31
C ALA A 38 -4.83 -4.92 11.55
N VAL A 39 -5.10 -3.63 11.38
CA VAL A 39 -5.25 -2.65 12.47
C VAL A 39 -6.40 -3.03 13.39
N ARG A 40 -7.56 -3.43 12.83
CA ARG A 40 -8.72 -3.84 13.62
C ARG A 40 -8.44 -5.08 14.47
N ILE A 41 -7.78 -6.08 13.90
CA ILE A 41 -7.40 -7.30 14.63
C ILE A 41 -6.36 -6.99 15.70
N ALA A 42 -5.34 -6.19 15.38
CA ALA A 42 -4.29 -5.80 16.32
C ALA A 42 -4.87 -5.01 17.51
N GLY A 43 -5.73 -4.02 17.24
CA GLY A 43 -6.40 -3.23 18.27
C GLY A 43 -7.28 -4.08 19.20
N ARG A 44 -8.11 -4.97 18.64
CA ARG A 44 -8.93 -5.89 19.47
C ARG A 44 -8.08 -6.83 20.32
N ARG A 45 -6.94 -7.29 19.79
CA ARG A 45 -6.01 -8.15 20.53
C ARG A 45 -5.26 -7.38 21.62
N ALA A 46 -4.97 -6.10 21.40
CA ALA A 46 -4.35 -5.23 22.39
C ALA A 46 -5.32 -4.90 23.53
N GLU A 47 -6.59 -4.58 23.21
CA GLU A 47 -7.64 -4.37 24.20
C GLU A 47 -7.87 -5.61 25.06
N ALA A 48 -7.96 -6.79 24.44
CA ALA A 48 -8.10 -8.06 25.15
C ALA A 48 -6.93 -8.37 26.10
N ARG A 49 -5.77 -7.74 25.88
CA ARG A 49 -4.57 -7.87 26.72
C ARG A 49 -4.40 -6.69 27.69
N GLY A 50 -5.29 -5.70 27.65
CA GLY A 50 -5.21 -4.49 28.49
C GLY A 50 -3.99 -3.60 28.23
N VAL A 51 -3.32 -3.74 27.08
CA VAL A 51 -2.09 -2.99 26.77
C VAL A 51 -2.36 -1.67 26.04
N ALA A 52 -3.45 -1.60 25.26
CA ALA A 52 -3.85 -0.41 24.53
C ALA A 52 -5.31 -0.53 24.07
N THR A 53 -5.87 0.58 23.60
CA THR A 53 -7.19 0.68 22.97
C THR A 53 -7.11 0.45 21.46
N THR A 54 -8.23 0.08 20.84
CA THR A 54 -8.33 -0.01 19.37
C THR A 54 -8.09 1.36 18.72
N ASP A 55 -8.44 2.45 19.38
CA ASP A 55 -8.26 3.81 18.85
C ASP A 55 -6.78 4.21 18.76
N GLU A 56 -5.98 3.88 19.79
CA GLU A 56 -4.53 4.06 19.76
C GLU A 56 -3.89 3.25 18.63
N PHE A 57 -4.30 1.99 18.46
CA PHE A 57 -3.82 1.16 17.35
C PHE A 57 -4.26 1.68 15.97
N SER A 58 -5.44 2.30 15.88
CA SER A 58 -5.92 2.94 14.65
C SER A 58 -5.08 4.16 14.30
N THR A 59 -4.72 4.96 15.31
CA THR A 59 -3.81 6.10 15.16
C THR A 59 -2.42 5.65 14.72
N ILE A 60 -1.86 4.62 15.36
CA ILE A 60 -0.56 4.03 14.99
C ILE A 60 -0.60 3.51 13.55
N GLY A 61 -1.67 2.79 13.18
CA GLY A 61 -1.85 2.27 11.82
C GLY A 61 -1.89 3.37 10.77
N MET A 62 -2.61 4.46 11.04
CA MET A 62 -2.68 5.62 10.13
C MET A 62 -1.30 6.26 9.92
N TRP A 63 -0.56 6.52 11.00
CA TRP A 63 0.80 7.06 10.90
C TRP A 63 1.77 6.09 10.23
N GLY A 64 1.62 4.79 10.47
CA GLY A 64 2.40 3.74 9.83
C GLY A 64 2.24 3.72 8.31
N VAL A 65 1.01 3.89 7.81
CA VAL A 65 0.76 3.99 6.36
C VAL A 65 1.44 5.23 5.77
N VAL A 66 1.33 6.38 6.42
CA VAL A 66 1.96 7.62 5.96
C VAL A 66 3.49 7.47 5.93
N ALA A 67 4.07 6.93 7.01
CA ALA A 67 5.51 6.66 7.09
C ALA A 67 5.97 5.68 6.01
N GLY A 68 5.23 4.60 5.75
CA GLY A 68 5.55 3.61 4.73
C GLY A 68 5.54 4.19 3.31
N ILE A 69 4.61 5.10 3.00
CA ILE A 69 4.58 5.80 1.70
C ILE A 69 5.80 6.71 1.56
N ILE A 70 6.12 7.47 2.60
CA ILE A 70 7.28 8.39 2.61
C ILE A 70 8.58 7.60 2.47
N GLY A 71 8.78 6.56 3.28
CA GLY A 71 9.97 5.72 3.26
C GLY A 71 10.13 4.97 1.93
N GLY A 72 9.04 4.42 1.40
CA GLY A 72 9.05 3.77 0.09
C GLY A 72 9.44 4.72 -1.04
N ARG A 73 8.99 5.99 -0.96
CA ARG A 73 9.39 7.01 -1.93
C ARG A 73 10.85 7.41 -1.75
N ALA A 74 11.28 7.69 -0.52
CA ALA A 74 12.66 8.05 -0.21
C ALA A 74 13.64 6.97 -0.70
N TYR A 75 13.35 5.69 -0.46
CA TYR A 75 14.17 4.58 -0.92
C TYR A 75 14.27 4.54 -2.45
N HIS A 76 13.14 4.72 -3.16
CA HIS A 76 13.14 4.75 -4.62
C HIS A 76 14.00 5.89 -5.18
N VAL A 77 13.94 7.05 -4.54
CA VAL A 77 14.69 8.24 -4.92
C VAL A 77 16.19 8.04 -4.69
N VAL A 78 16.56 7.53 -3.52
CA VAL A 78 17.97 7.25 -3.17
C VAL A 78 18.57 6.20 -4.10
N THR A 79 17.80 5.19 -4.49
CA THR A 79 18.26 4.15 -5.42
C THR A 79 18.30 4.61 -6.89
N SER A 80 17.54 5.64 -7.25
CA SER A 80 17.39 6.12 -8.64
C SER A 80 17.81 7.58 -8.81
N LEU A 81 18.85 8.03 -8.09
CA LEU A 81 19.26 9.44 -8.02
C LEU A 81 19.57 10.07 -9.39
N GLU A 82 20.15 9.31 -10.32
CA GLU A 82 20.46 9.82 -11.65
C GLU A 82 19.20 10.14 -12.46
N SER A 83 18.10 9.41 -12.26
CA SER A 83 16.82 9.64 -12.94
C SER A 83 16.11 10.92 -12.48
N PHE A 84 16.48 11.48 -11.32
CA PHE A 84 15.89 12.70 -10.75
C PHE A 84 16.77 13.95 -10.93
N ARG A 85 17.98 13.82 -11.52
CA ARG A 85 18.87 14.97 -11.77
C ARG A 85 18.18 16.01 -12.65
N GLY A 86 18.00 17.22 -12.10
CA GLY A 86 17.34 18.33 -12.80
C GLY A 86 15.81 18.35 -12.67
N ARG A 87 15.19 17.33 -12.06
CA ARG A 87 13.74 17.23 -11.85
C ARG A 87 13.38 16.87 -10.40
N TRP A 88 14.04 17.54 -9.45
CA TRP A 88 13.90 17.25 -8.01
C TRP A 88 12.47 17.34 -7.47
N VAL A 89 11.59 18.13 -8.10
CA VAL A 89 10.17 18.23 -7.70
C VAL A 89 9.41 16.93 -7.94
N GLU A 90 9.77 16.16 -8.97
CA GLU A 90 9.11 14.88 -9.30
C GLU A 90 9.35 13.80 -8.24
N THR A 91 10.37 13.98 -7.41
CA THR A 91 10.62 13.19 -6.20
C THR A 91 9.38 13.13 -5.29
N LEU A 92 8.55 14.18 -5.27
CA LEU A 92 7.33 14.23 -4.46
C LEU A 92 6.12 13.56 -5.13
N TYR A 93 6.22 13.24 -6.43
CA TYR A 93 5.09 12.73 -7.20
C TYR A 93 4.92 11.22 -7.02
N VAL A 94 4.36 10.84 -5.86
CA VAL A 94 4.03 9.45 -5.53
C VAL A 94 3.07 8.78 -6.53
N TRP A 95 2.27 9.57 -7.25
CA TRP A 95 1.32 9.08 -8.25
C TRP A 95 1.95 8.69 -9.60
N HIS A 96 3.21 9.03 -9.86
CA HIS A 96 3.93 8.53 -11.06
C HIS A 96 4.43 7.09 -10.89
N GLY A 97 4.15 6.45 -9.75
CA GLY A 97 4.71 5.14 -9.39
C GLY A 97 6.12 5.26 -8.82
N GLY A 98 6.76 4.13 -8.51
CA GLY A 98 8.10 4.10 -7.92
C GLY A 98 8.09 4.25 -6.39
N LEU A 99 7.55 3.24 -5.70
CA LEU A 99 7.67 3.07 -4.25
C LEU A 99 8.48 1.81 -4.00
N GLY A 100 9.63 1.94 -3.34
CA GLY A 100 10.46 0.81 -2.95
C GLY A 100 9.86 0.07 -1.76
N ILE A 101 9.65 -1.24 -1.89
CA ILE A 101 9.06 -2.07 -0.82
C ILE A 101 9.91 -1.98 0.46
N TRP A 102 11.24 -2.06 0.32
CA TRP A 102 12.17 -2.00 1.45
C TRP A 102 12.08 -0.68 2.23
N GLY A 103 11.86 0.43 1.52
CA GLY A 103 11.68 1.74 2.16
C GLY A 103 10.40 1.85 2.97
N GLY A 104 9.36 1.07 2.66
CA GLY A 104 8.12 1.07 3.42
C GLY A 104 8.13 0.18 4.67
N ILE A 105 9.15 -0.68 4.81
CA ILE A 105 9.29 -1.62 5.93
C ILE A 105 10.25 -1.06 7.01
N ALA A 106 11.27 -0.32 6.59
CA ALA A 106 12.29 0.27 7.46
C ALA A 106 11.72 1.38 8.36
#